data_AF-A0A1W2DE51-F1
#
_entry.id   AF-A0A1W2DE51-F1
#
_cell.length_a   1.000
_cell.length_b   1.000
_cell.length_c   1.000
_cell.angle_alpha   90.00
_cell.angle_beta   90.00
_cell.angle_gamma   90.00
#
_symmetry.space_group_name_H-M   'P 1'
#
loop_
_entity.id
_entity.type
_entity.pdbx_description
1 polymer ?
#
loop_
_entity_poly.entity_id
_entity_poly.type
_entity_poly.pdbx_seq_one_letter_code
_entity_poly.pdbx_strand_id
1 'polypeptide(L)'
;MAVLEERTAELILAYVAGKWDAVLGMASVLEESLKPVATEPRMEICLYHVESIQLRVALKREDIDLVRVVARKSNNLEVSRKAFDALQKLEIGPGLANWRGLEYELETVSNAEGQIMRMRNPDPRLIGTKFFPNLYVPDQDA
;
A
#
# COMPACT_ATOMS: atom_id res chain seq x y z
N MET A 1 -5.14 -15.80 -13.94
CA MET A 1 -4.94 -15.28 -12.58
C MET A 1 -3.45 -15.15 -12.20
N ALA A 2 -2.55 -16.03 -12.65
CA ALA A 2 -1.09 -15.92 -12.41
C ALA A 2 -0.46 -14.57 -12.85
N VAL A 3 -0.97 -13.95 -13.92
CA VAL A 3 -0.42 -12.71 -14.48
C VAL A 3 -0.40 -11.55 -13.48
N LEU A 4 -1.43 -11.37 -12.65
CA LEU A 4 -1.48 -10.26 -11.68
C LEU A 4 -0.50 -10.49 -10.51
N GLU A 5 -0.33 -11.74 -10.10
CA GLU A 5 0.63 -12.13 -9.06
C GLU A 5 2.07 -11.88 -9.56
N GLU A 6 2.37 -12.29 -10.79
CA GLU A 6 3.66 -12.05 -11.45
C GLU A 6 3.95 -10.55 -11.59
N ARG A 7 2.98 -9.75 -12.05
CA ARG A 7 3.13 -8.28 -12.12
C ARG A 7 3.33 -7.65 -10.75
N THR A 8 2.68 -8.17 -9.71
CA THR A 8 2.88 -7.70 -8.33
C THR A 8 4.30 -8.03 -7.86
N ALA A 9 4.81 -9.22 -8.19
CA ALA A 9 6.19 -9.59 -7.89
C ALA A 9 7.20 -8.70 -8.65
N GLU A 10 6.96 -8.42 -9.93
CA GLU A 10 7.77 -7.47 -10.72
C GLU A 10 7.80 -6.07 -10.09
N LEU A 11 6.65 -5.57 -9.62
CA LEU A 11 6.55 -4.29 -8.93
C LEU A 11 7.40 -4.25 -7.66
N ILE A 12 7.35 -5.32 -6.85
CA ILE A 12 8.16 -5.45 -5.63
C ILE A 12 9.65 -5.41 -5.97
N LEU A 13 10.07 -6.18 -6.98
CA LEU A 13 11.47 -6.19 -7.43
C LEU A 13 11.92 -4.81 -7.93
N ALA A 14 11.06 -4.11 -8.67
CA ALA A 14 11.35 -2.76 -9.14
C ALA A 14 11.46 -1.74 -8.00
N TYR A 15 10.64 -1.88 -6.96
CA TYR A 15 10.73 -1.07 -5.74
C TYR A 15 12.08 -1.28 -5.03
N VAL A 16 12.48 -2.54 -4.83
CA VAL A 16 13.77 -2.90 -4.22
C VAL A 16 14.95 -2.34 -5.04
N ALA A 17 14.83 -2.33 -6.36
CA ALA A 17 15.84 -1.77 -7.27
C ALA A 17 15.90 -0.22 -7.28
N GLY A 18 15.08 0.48 -6.48
CA GLY A 18 15.13 1.93 -6.34
C GLY A 18 14.46 2.72 -7.48
N LYS A 19 13.70 2.08 -8.37
CA LYS A 19 13.08 2.72 -9.54
C LYS A 19 11.76 3.43 -9.19
N TRP A 20 11.79 4.34 -8.23
CA TRP A 20 10.60 4.83 -7.52
C TRP A 20 9.53 5.49 -8.41
N ASP A 21 9.90 6.31 -9.40
CA ASP A 21 8.90 6.93 -10.30
C ASP A 21 8.21 5.89 -11.20
N ALA A 22 9.00 4.97 -11.75
CA ALA A 22 8.46 3.87 -12.55
C ALA A 22 7.56 2.96 -11.69
N VAL A 23 7.95 2.72 -10.43
CA VAL A 23 7.20 1.93 -9.46
C VAL A 23 5.85 2.56 -9.14
N LEU A 24 5.77 3.87 -8.95
CA LEU A 24 4.50 4.56 -8.75
C LEU A 24 3.57 4.41 -9.97
N GLY A 25 4.11 4.54 -11.19
CA GLY A 25 3.35 4.33 -12.42
C GLY A 25 2.83 2.89 -12.56
N MET A 26 3.70 1.90 -12.31
CA MET A 26 3.33 0.48 -12.34
C MET A 26 2.30 0.13 -11.26
N ALA A 27 2.46 0.67 -10.04
CA ALA A 27 1.54 0.46 -8.95
C ALA A 27 0.14 1.00 -9.29
N SER A 28 0.03 2.19 -9.89
CA SER A 28 -1.26 2.77 -10.26
C SER A 28 -2.02 1.90 -11.26
N VAL A 29 -1.35 1.42 -12.32
CA VAL A 29 -1.97 0.55 -13.34
C VAL A 29 -2.40 -0.79 -12.74
N LEU A 30 -1.56 -1.36 -11.87
CA LEU A 30 -1.83 -2.65 -11.26
C LEU A 30 -2.94 -2.55 -10.20
N GLU A 31 -3.02 -1.43 -9.48
CA GLU A 31 -4.08 -1.10 -8.52
C GLU A 31 -5.46 -1.11 -9.22
N GLU A 32 -5.58 -0.41 -10.35
CA GLU A 32 -6.81 -0.40 -11.16
C GLU A 32 -7.22 -1.80 -11.65
N SER A 33 -6.24 -2.63 -11.99
CA SER A 33 -6.47 -4.00 -12.44
C SER A 33 -6.86 -4.96 -11.31
N LEU A 34 -6.34 -4.74 -10.10
CA LEU A 34 -6.58 -5.60 -8.93
C LEU A 34 -7.88 -5.28 -8.21
N LYS A 35 -8.26 -4.00 -8.10
CA LYS A 35 -9.46 -3.56 -7.34
C LYS A 35 -10.74 -4.34 -7.67
N PRO A 36 -11.07 -4.64 -8.95
CA PRO A 36 -12.29 -5.38 -9.29
C PRO A 36 -12.24 -6.85 -8.87
N VAL A 37 -11.06 -7.47 -8.84
CA VAL A 37 -10.86 -8.92 -8.62
C VAL A 37 -10.30 -9.25 -7.23
N ALA A 38 -9.98 -8.25 -6.42
CA ALA A 38 -9.55 -8.38 -5.03
C ALA A 38 -10.66 -8.86 -4.09
N THR A 39 -11.54 -9.77 -4.53
CA THR A 39 -12.50 -10.51 -3.69
C THR A 39 -11.96 -11.88 -3.26
N GLU A 40 -10.91 -12.35 -3.93
CA GLU A 40 -10.19 -13.56 -3.57
C GLU A 40 -9.00 -13.22 -2.66
N PRO A 41 -8.72 -14.03 -1.61
CA PRO A 41 -7.63 -13.75 -0.67
C PRO A 41 -6.28 -13.45 -1.33
N ARG A 42 -5.94 -14.17 -2.40
CA ARG A 42 -4.68 -13.96 -3.15
C ARG A 42 -4.61 -12.59 -3.82
N MET A 43 -5.73 -12.13 -4.37
CA MET A 43 -5.81 -10.82 -5.03
C MET A 43 -5.85 -9.68 -4.01
N GLU A 44 -6.43 -9.90 -2.83
CA GLU A 44 -6.38 -8.94 -1.72
C GLU A 44 -4.94 -8.73 -1.21
N ILE A 45 -4.16 -9.80 -1.11
CA ILE A 45 -2.74 -9.73 -0.77
C ILE A 45 -1.97 -8.96 -1.85
N CYS A 46 -2.24 -9.23 -3.12
CA CYS A 46 -1.62 -8.48 -4.21
C CYS A 46 -1.97 -6.99 -4.11
N LEU A 47 -3.24 -6.65 -3.88
CA LEU A 47 -3.69 -5.27 -3.72
C LEU A 47 -3.03 -4.59 -2.52
N TYR A 48 -2.91 -5.27 -1.39
CA TYR A 48 -2.16 -4.78 -0.22
C TYR A 48 -0.72 -4.40 -0.60
N HIS A 49 0.00 -5.28 -1.31
CA HIS A 49 1.38 -5.00 -1.70
C HIS A 49 1.47 -3.82 -2.67
N VAL A 50 0.56 -3.73 -3.63
CA VAL A 50 0.51 -2.61 -4.58
C VAL A 50 0.25 -1.28 -3.88
N GLU A 51 -0.74 -1.22 -2.99
CA GLU A 51 -1.08 0.01 -2.27
C GLU A 51 -0.02 0.37 -1.23
N SER A 52 0.54 -0.61 -0.51
CA SER A 52 1.59 -0.36 0.48
C SER A 52 2.91 0.12 -0.12
N ILE A 53 3.27 -0.32 -1.34
CA ILE A 53 4.47 0.18 -2.04
C ILE A 53 4.39 1.69 -2.29
N GLN A 54 3.20 2.20 -2.63
CA GLN A 54 3.02 3.65 -2.82
C GLN A 54 3.28 4.41 -1.52
N LEU A 55 2.78 3.89 -0.39
CA LEU A 55 3.06 4.46 0.93
C LEU A 55 4.55 4.40 1.30
N ARG A 56 5.26 3.31 0.97
CA ARG A 56 6.71 3.20 1.21
C ARG A 56 7.49 4.23 0.43
N VAL A 57 7.16 4.40 -0.85
CA VAL A 57 7.81 5.41 -1.70
C VAL A 57 7.57 6.80 -1.09
N ALA A 58 6.37 7.09 -0.61
CA ALA A 58 6.06 8.34 0.08
C ALA A 58 6.93 8.54 1.33
N LEU A 59 7.04 7.53 2.18
CA LEU A 59 7.86 7.58 3.41
C LEU A 59 9.35 7.73 3.10
N LYS A 60 9.88 7.02 2.09
CA LYS A 60 11.28 7.13 1.64
C LYS A 60 11.61 8.50 1.05
N ARG A 61 10.65 9.12 0.36
CA ARG A 61 10.80 10.46 -0.24
C ARG A 61 10.50 11.60 0.73
N GLU A 62 10.06 11.28 1.95
CA GLU A 62 9.55 12.27 2.91
C GLU A 62 8.42 13.13 2.32
N ASP A 63 7.59 12.51 1.48
CA ASP A 63 6.53 13.17 0.70
C ASP A 63 5.18 13.04 1.41
N ILE A 64 4.84 14.03 2.24
CA ILE A 64 3.60 14.03 3.04
C ILE A 64 2.33 14.12 2.19
N ASP A 65 2.40 14.77 1.03
CA ASP A 65 1.26 14.89 0.13
C ASP A 65 0.95 13.55 -0.52
N LEU A 66 1.98 12.78 -0.89
CA LEU A 66 1.80 11.41 -1.36
C LEU A 66 1.26 10.49 -0.26
N VAL A 67 1.69 10.63 1.01
CA VAL A 67 1.06 9.92 2.14
C VAL A 67 -0.43 10.25 2.22
N ARG A 68 -0.79 11.54 2.07
CA ARG A 68 -2.18 12.02 2.10
C ARG A 68 -3.03 11.41 0.99
N VAL A 69 -2.47 11.33 -0.22
CA VAL A 69 -3.13 10.67 -1.36
C VAL A 69 -3.39 9.20 -1.04
N VAL A 70 -2.40 8.46 -0.53
CA VAL A 70 -2.55 7.03 -0.21
C VAL A 70 -3.61 6.80 0.87
N ALA A 71 -3.63 7.60 1.94
CA ALA A 71 -4.63 7.47 3.01
C ALA A 71 -6.07 7.62 2.51
N ARG A 72 -6.29 8.50 1.51
CA ARG A 72 -7.63 8.75 0.97
C ARG A 72 -8.07 7.73 -0.07
N LYS A 73 -7.14 7.15 -0.83
CA LYS A 73 -7.48 6.31 -2.01
C LYS A 73 -7.37 4.81 -1.80
N SER A 74 -6.67 4.37 -0.77
CA SER A 74 -6.38 2.96 -0.54
C SER A 74 -7.66 2.17 -0.24
N ASN A 75 -7.85 1.06 -0.96
CA ASN A 75 -8.96 0.13 -0.77
C ASN A 75 -8.59 -1.02 0.18
N ASN A 76 -7.37 -1.05 0.71
CA ASN A 76 -6.94 -1.98 1.73
C ASN A 76 -6.93 -1.29 3.11
N LEU A 77 -7.68 -1.86 4.07
CA LEU A 77 -7.84 -1.29 5.41
C LEU A 77 -6.50 -1.15 6.15
N GLU A 78 -5.59 -2.11 5.98
CA GLU A 78 -4.28 -2.07 6.66
C GLU A 78 -3.41 -0.94 6.10
N VAL A 79 -3.42 -0.75 4.77
CA VAL A 79 -2.67 0.33 4.13
C VAL A 79 -3.27 1.69 4.48
N SER A 80 -4.59 1.82 4.40
CA SER A 80 -5.32 3.02 4.80
C SER A 80 -5.02 3.40 6.25
N ARG A 81 -5.16 2.46 7.20
CA ARG A 81 -4.83 2.67 8.62
C ARG A 81 -3.39 3.16 8.79
N LYS A 82 -2.42 2.47 8.19
CA LYS A 82 -1.01 2.85 8.28
C LYS A 82 -0.75 4.23 7.68
N ALA A 83 -1.41 4.59 6.58
CA ALA A 83 -1.28 5.91 5.98
C ALA A 83 -1.89 7.01 6.86
N PHE A 84 -3.03 6.77 7.51
CA PHE A 84 -3.62 7.70 8.47
C PHE A 84 -2.74 7.88 9.71
N ASP A 85 -2.23 6.79 10.30
CA ASP A 85 -1.33 6.84 11.45
C ASP A 85 -0.04 7.60 11.10
N ALA A 86 0.49 7.38 9.88
CA ALA A 86 1.63 8.12 9.36
C ALA A 86 1.34 9.62 9.24
N LEU A 87 0.21 10.01 8.64
CA LEU A 87 -0.19 11.42 8.55
C LEU A 87 -0.29 12.08 9.91
N GLN A 88 -0.97 11.45 10.87
CA GLN A 88 -1.11 12.02 12.21
C GLN A 88 0.25 12.26 12.88
N LYS A 89 1.14 11.25 12.85
CA LYS A 89 2.49 11.38 13.43
C LYS A 89 3.31 12.48 12.74
N LEU A 90 3.21 12.60 11.42
CA LEU A 90 3.98 13.56 10.62
C LEU A 90 3.42 14.99 10.70
N GLU A 91 2.10 15.16 10.84
CA GLU A 91 1.47 16.47 11.04
C GLU A 91 1.73 17.02 12.46
N ILE A 92 1.84 16.16 13.47
CA ILE A 92 2.15 16.56 14.85
C ILE A 92 3.65 16.86 15.04
N GLY A 93 4.52 16.09 14.38
CA GLY A 93 5.97 16.24 14.51
C GLY A 93 6.70 15.81 13.24
N PRO A 94 6.85 16.68 12.23
CA PRO A 94 7.62 16.34 11.05
C PRO A 94 9.09 16.20 11.44
N GLY A 95 9.63 14.98 11.30
CA GLY A 95 11.01 14.69 11.68
C GLY A 95 11.51 13.38 11.08
N LEU A 96 12.78 13.36 10.70
CA LEU A 96 13.45 12.22 10.06
C LEU A 96 13.29 10.91 10.85
N ALA A 97 13.28 10.99 12.19
CA ALA A 97 13.08 9.83 13.06
C ALA A 97 11.67 9.22 12.89
N ASN A 98 10.65 10.06 12.72
CA ASN A 98 9.27 9.61 12.50
C ASN A 98 9.12 8.96 11.12
N TRP A 99 9.71 9.55 10.08
CA TRP A 99 9.74 8.96 8.73
C TRP A 99 10.36 7.57 8.71
N ARG A 100 11.56 7.41 9.30
CA ARG A 100 12.25 6.11 9.36
C ARG A 100 11.54 5.10 10.25
N GLY A 101 10.95 5.53 11.36
CA GLY A 101 10.16 4.66 12.23
C GLY A 101 8.92 4.11 11.53
N LEU A 102 8.21 4.96 10.80
CA LEU A 102 7.05 4.58 9.99
C LEU A 102 7.42 3.63 8.85
N GLU A 103 8.55 3.88 8.18
CA GLU A 103 9.07 2.99 7.14
C GLU A 103 9.33 1.58 7.70
N TYR A 104 10.01 1.49 8.85
CA TYR A 104 10.30 0.22 9.52
C TYR A 104 9.03 -0.55 9.96
N GLU A 105 8.04 0.16 10.52
CA GLU A 105 6.72 -0.42 10.87
C GLU A 105 5.96 -0.95 9.63
N LEU A 106 6.23 -0.40 8.45
CA LEU A 106 5.59 -0.83 7.20
C LEU A 106 6.27 -2.05 6.57
N GLU A 107 7.59 -2.15 6.68
CA GLU A 107 8.38 -3.28 6.19
C GLU A 107 8.12 -4.54 7.00
N THR A 108 7.97 -4.42 8.32
CA THR A 108 7.77 -5.56 9.26
C THR A 108 6.45 -6.31 9.07
N VAL A 109 5.39 -5.67 8.55
CA VAL A 109 4.11 -6.34 8.23
C VAL A 109 4.17 -7.10 6.90
N SER A 110 5.17 -6.81 6.09
CA SER A 110 5.25 -7.24 4.70
C SER A 110 6.54 -8.00 4.43
N ASN A 111 6.56 -9.26 4.80
CA ASN A 111 7.48 -10.22 4.17
C ASN A 111 6.98 -10.54 2.75
N ALA A 112 7.08 -9.56 1.85
CA ALA A 112 6.48 -9.58 0.51
C ALA A 112 7.05 -10.69 -0.38
N GLU A 113 8.34 -10.97 -0.24
CA GLU A 113 9.03 -12.03 -0.99
C GLU A 113 8.56 -13.43 -0.57
N GLY A 114 8.26 -13.64 0.72
CA GLY A 114 7.68 -14.90 1.19
C GLY A 114 6.20 -15.06 0.84
N GLN A 115 5.42 -13.97 0.93
CA GLN A 115 3.96 -14.03 0.83
C GLN A 115 3.46 -14.09 -0.62
N ILE A 116 4.04 -13.37 -1.58
CA ILE A 116 3.63 -13.47 -2.99
C ILE A 116 4.37 -14.58 -3.71
N MET A 117 5.71 -14.70 -3.59
CA MET A 117 6.44 -15.70 -4.38
C MET A 117 6.18 -17.14 -3.94
N ARG A 118 5.76 -17.37 -2.68
CA ARG A 118 5.51 -18.73 -2.15
C ARG A 118 4.07 -18.97 -1.70
N MET A 119 3.28 -17.93 -1.40
CA MET A 119 1.89 -18.03 -0.90
C MET A 119 1.63 -19.12 0.13
N ARG A 120 2.65 -19.44 0.93
CA ARG A 120 2.52 -20.35 2.07
C ARG A 120 2.24 -19.50 3.29
N ASN A 121 1.01 -19.58 3.80
CA ASN A 121 0.52 -18.87 4.99
C ASN A 121 0.49 -17.33 4.84
N PRO A 122 -0.48 -16.79 4.08
CA PRO A 122 -0.70 -15.35 4.07
C PRO A 122 -1.06 -14.82 5.47
N ASP A 123 -0.60 -13.63 5.81
CA ASP A 123 -0.97 -12.99 7.08
C ASP A 123 -2.49 -12.73 7.08
N PRO A 124 -3.25 -13.25 8.07
CA PRO A 124 -4.69 -13.10 8.12
C PRO A 124 -5.18 -11.65 8.06
N ARG A 125 -4.36 -10.68 8.48
CA ARG A 125 -4.68 -9.24 8.43
C ARG A 125 -4.76 -8.69 6.99
N LEU A 126 -4.28 -9.44 6.00
CA LEU A 126 -4.27 -9.01 4.60
C LEU A 126 -5.47 -9.55 3.81
N ILE A 127 -6.34 -10.35 4.44
CA ILE A 127 -7.48 -11.03 3.82
C ILE A 127 -8.78 -10.53 4.45
N GLY A 128 -9.81 -10.31 3.62
CA GLY A 128 -11.11 -9.77 4.03
C GLY A 128 -11.06 -8.31 4.46
N THR A 129 -10.04 -7.57 4.04
CA THR A 129 -9.74 -6.21 4.52
C THR A 129 -10.03 -5.10 3.53
N LYS A 130 -11.05 -5.29 2.67
CA LYS A 130 -11.53 -4.18 1.83
C LYS A 130 -11.99 -3.01 2.69
N PHE A 131 -11.33 -1.88 2.50
CA PHE A 131 -11.76 -0.58 2.94
C PHE A 131 -12.46 0.11 1.76
N PHE A 132 -13.64 0.66 2.02
CA PHE A 132 -14.35 1.48 1.05
C PHE A 132 -14.17 2.94 1.46
N PRO A 133 -13.14 3.65 0.95
CA PRO A 133 -12.84 5.03 1.35
C PRO A 133 -14.03 5.99 1.08
N ASN A 134 -14.95 5.61 0.20
CA ASN A 134 -16.14 6.40 -0.14
C ASN A 134 -17.21 6.47 0.96
N LEU A 135 -17.04 5.80 2.11
CA LEU A 135 -17.97 5.95 3.25
C LEU A 135 -17.72 7.23 4.08
N TYR A 136 -16.59 7.92 3.87
CA TYR A 136 -16.18 9.12 4.62
C TYR A 136 -15.93 10.34 3.72
N VAL A 137 -16.63 10.44 2.59
CA VAL A 137 -16.77 11.73 1.92
C VAL A 137 -17.98 12.40 2.60
N PRO A 138 -17.81 13.37 3.52
CA PRO A 138 -18.93 14.24 3.83
C PRO A 138 -19.32 14.91 2.51
N ASP A 139 -20.59 14.79 2.13
CA ASP A 139 -21.13 15.44 0.93
C ASP A 139 -20.64 16.89 0.89
N GLN A 140 -19.69 17.18 0.00
CA GLN A 140 -19.46 18.54 -0.46
C GLN A 140 -20.53 18.77 -1.52
N ASP A 141 -21.76 18.98 -1.07
CA ASP A 141 -22.88 19.66 -1.75
C ASP A 141 -24.18 19.36 -0.98
N ALA A 142 -24.41 20.09 0.11
CA ALA A 142 -25.71 20.25 0.77
C ALA A 142 -25.92 21.72 1.17
#